data_AF-A0A509EBL0-F1
#
_entry.id   AF-A0A509EBL0-F1
#
_cell.length_a   1.000
_cell.length_b   1.000
_cell.length_c   1.000
_cell.angle_alpha   90.00
_cell.angle_beta   90.00
_cell.angle_gamma   90.00
#
_symmetry.space_group_name_H-M   'P 1'
#
loop_
_entity.id
_entity.type
_entity.pdbx_description
1 polymer ?
#
loop_
_entity_poly.entity_id
_entity_poly.type
_entity_poly.pdbx_seq_one_letter_code
_entity_poly.pdbx_strand_id
1 'polypeptide(L)'
;MDRTTCAEFGFEPGTDAFAQCMMDVTQQREMLRHEERLAQQARISAQNREDDRRRELYRALSVQRSGDKTFPVCGAGSGGGIDVRSGTWFGPNCRAR
;
A
#
# COMPACT_ATOMS: atom_id res chain seq x y z
N MET A 1 25.42 -12.18 10.96
CA MET A 1 25.28 -13.11 9.82
C MET A 1 26.37 -12.88 8.79
N ASP A 2 26.64 -11.64 8.35
CA ASP A 2 27.67 -11.37 7.33
C ASP A 2 29.06 -11.89 7.69
N ARG A 3 29.44 -11.71 8.97
CA ARG A 3 30.73 -12.13 9.49
C ARG A 3 30.95 -13.64 9.41
N THR A 4 29.88 -14.42 9.64
CA THR A 4 29.90 -15.88 9.53
C THR A 4 29.92 -16.30 8.07
N THR A 5 29.12 -15.67 7.21
CA THR A 5 29.10 -15.94 5.77
C THR A 5 30.47 -15.73 5.13
N CYS A 6 31.13 -14.60 5.39
CA CYS A 6 32.47 -14.35 4.85
C CYS A 6 33.52 -15.32 5.42
N ALA A 7 33.43 -15.69 6.70
CA ALA A 7 34.33 -16.69 7.29
C ALA A 7 34.11 -18.10 6.68
N GLU A 8 32.86 -18.48 6.41
CA GLU A 8 32.50 -19.76 5.76
C GLU A 8 32.99 -19.83 4.31
N PHE A 9 33.02 -18.69 3.60
CA PHE A 9 33.65 -18.59 2.28
C PHE A 9 35.18 -18.61 2.31
N GLY A 10 35.79 -18.71 3.50
CA GLY A 10 37.24 -18.84 3.66
C GLY A 10 37.99 -17.51 3.76
N PHE A 11 37.29 -16.38 3.89
CA PHE A 11 37.95 -15.10 4.16
C PHE A 11 38.42 -15.03 5.61
N GLU A 12 39.68 -14.67 5.82
CA GLU A 12 40.26 -14.58 7.16
C GLU A 12 39.90 -13.24 7.84
N PRO A 13 39.28 -13.26 9.03
CA PRO A 13 38.92 -12.04 9.73
C PRO A 13 40.12 -11.12 10.00
N GLY A 14 39.93 -9.81 9.79
CA GLY A 14 40.99 -8.82 9.97
C GLY A 14 41.84 -8.59 8.72
N THR A 15 41.54 -9.25 7.61
CA THR A 15 42.15 -8.99 6.30
C THR A 15 41.30 -8.05 5.45
N ASP A 16 41.93 -7.37 4.49
CA ASP A 16 41.23 -6.52 3.52
C ASP A 16 40.24 -7.34 2.67
N ALA A 17 40.58 -8.58 2.34
CA ALA A 17 39.69 -9.48 1.59
C ALA A 17 38.41 -9.80 2.38
N PHE A 18 38.52 -9.94 3.70
CA PHE A 18 37.35 -10.11 4.57
C PHE A 18 36.49 -8.84 4.63
N ALA A 19 37.12 -7.67 4.71
CA ALA A 19 36.41 -6.39 4.66
C ALA A 19 35.65 -6.21 3.32
N GLN A 20 36.29 -6.57 2.21
CA GLN A 20 35.68 -6.58 0.88
C GLN A 20 34.43 -7.47 0.83
N CYS A 21 34.54 -8.73 1.28
CA CYS A 21 33.40 -9.65 1.33
C CYS A 21 32.24 -9.07 2.17
N MET A 22 32.55 -8.52 3.34
CA MET A 22 31.54 -7.91 4.22
C MET A 22 30.82 -6.74 3.56
N MET A 23 31.56 -5.88 2.85
CA MET A 23 30.98 -4.77 2.09
C MET A 23 30.08 -5.27 0.96
N ASP A 24 30.51 -6.27 0.21
CA ASP A 24 29.74 -6.82 -0.92
C ASP A 24 28.43 -7.45 -0.46
N VAL A 25 28.48 -8.28 0.59
CA VAL A 25 27.27 -8.90 1.17
C VAL A 25 26.32 -7.83 1.72
N THR A 26 26.85 -6.79 2.35
CA THR A 26 26.04 -5.69 2.88
C THR A 26 25.35 -4.93 1.74
N GLN A 27 26.10 -4.54 0.72
CA GLN A 27 25.57 -3.86 -0.47
C GLN A 27 24.50 -4.70 -1.16
N GLN A 28 24.75 -6.00 -1.36
CA GLN A 28 23.79 -6.92 -1.97
C GLN A 28 22.50 -6.99 -1.16
N ARG A 29 22.59 -7.07 0.17
CA ARG A 29 21.41 -7.08 1.03
C ARG A 29 20.66 -5.75 0.99
N GLU A 30 21.36 -4.62 0.91
CA GLU A 30 20.73 -3.31 0.79
C GLU A 30 20.00 -3.16 -0.54
N MET A 31 20.58 -3.63 -1.64
CA MET A 31 19.93 -3.66 -2.95
C MET A 31 18.64 -4.51 -2.90
N LEU A 32 18.70 -5.73 -2.38
CA LEU A 32 17.52 -6.60 -2.26
C LEU A 32 16.42 -5.94 -1.40
N ARG A 33 16.79 -5.36 -0.25
CA ARG A 33 15.83 -4.65 0.61
C ARG A 33 15.23 -3.42 -0.07
N HIS A 34 16.01 -2.74 -0.91
CA HIS A 34 15.51 -1.60 -1.68
C HIS A 34 14.49 -2.04 -2.74
N GLU A 35 14.79 -3.11 -3.48
CA GLU A 35 13.87 -3.70 -4.47
C GLU A 35 12.58 -4.18 -3.83
N GLU A 36 12.66 -4.88 -2.69
CA GLU A 36 11.49 -5.33 -1.93
C GLU A 36 10.59 -4.15 -1.50
N ARG A 37 11.20 -3.06 -1.02
CA ARG A 37 10.46 -1.84 -0.65
C ARG A 37 9.76 -1.21 -1.85
N LEU A 38 10.45 -1.11 -2.99
CA LEU A 38 9.85 -0.60 -4.22
C LEU A 38 8.67 -1.47 -4.68
N ALA A 39 8.83 -2.80 -4.66
CA ALA A 39 7.77 -3.73 -5.01
C ALA A 39 6.57 -3.62 -4.05
N GLN A 40 6.82 -3.50 -2.75
CA GLN A 40 5.77 -3.30 -1.75
C GLN A 40 5.03 -1.96 -1.97
N GLN A 41 5.77 -0.88 -2.20
CA GLN A 41 5.21 0.43 -2.48
C GLN A 41 4.34 0.42 -3.75
N ALA A 42 4.80 -0.26 -4.81
CA ALA A 42 4.04 -0.42 -6.03
C ALA A 42 2.70 -1.14 -5.78
N ARG A 43 2.70 -2.23 -5.00
CA ARG A 43 1.48 -2.97 -4.63
C ARG A 43 0.50 -2.11 -3.84
N ILE A 44 0.97 -1.39 -2.83
CA ILE A 44 0.14 -0.48 -2.03
C ILE A 44 -0.46 0.62 -2.92
N SER A 45 0.35 1.20 -3.81
CA SER A 45 -0.13 2.24 -4.72
C SER A 45 -1.22 1.75 -5.68
N ALA A 46 -1.11 0.51 -6.17
CA ALA A 46 -2.11 -0.10 -7.04
C ALA A 46 -3.42 -0.36 -6.28
N GLN A 47 -3.34 -0.88 -5.05
CA GLN A 47 -4.51 -1.09 -4.19
C GLN A 47 -5.22 0.23 -3.86
N ASN A 48 -4.47 1.26 -3.47
CA ASN A 48 -5.04 2.58 -3.17
C ASN A 48 -5.78 3.18 -4.39
N ARG A 49 -5.23 3.02 -5.60
CA ARG A 49 -5.88 3.50 -6.83
C ARG A 49 -7.20 2.76 -7.11
N GLU A 50 -7.26 1.47 -6.84
CA GLU A 50 -8.49 0.69 -7.00
C GLU A 50 -9.55 1.13 -5.98
N ASP A 51 -9.14 1.31 -4.72
CA ASP A 51 -10.01 1.82 -3.66
C ASP A 51 -10.56 3.21 -3.97
N ASP A 52 -9.71 4.12 -4.47
CA ASP A 52 -10.13 5.46 -4.87
C ASP A 52 -11.14 5.42 -6.02
N ARG A 53 -10.91 4.60 -7.04
CA ARG A 53 -11.87 4.40 -8.15
C ARG A 53 -13.20 3.85 -7.65
N ARG A 54 -13.17 2.88 -6.74
CA ARG A 54 -14.38 2.30 -6.14
C ARG A 54 -15.16 3.34 -5.34
N ARG A 55 -14.46 4.18 -4.56
CA ARG A 55 -15.09 5.26 -3.79
C ARG A 55 -15.72 6.32 -4.70
N GLU A 56 -15.06 6.66 -5.80
CA GLU A 56 -15.62 7.58 -6.80
C GLU A 56 -16.90 7.02 -7.43
N LEU A 57 -16.91 5.74 -7.81
CA LEU A 57 -18.11 5.07 -8.31
C LEU A 57 -19.26 5.10 -7.29
N TYR A 58 -18.97 4.82 -6.01
CA TYR A 58 -19.99 4.86 -4.96
C TYR A 58 -20.53 6.27 -4.74
N ARG A 59 -19.67 7.29 -4.78
CA ARG A 59 -20.10 8.70 -4.73
C ARG A 59 -21.08 9.00 -5.86
N ALA A 60 -20.73 8.66 -7.09
CA ALA A 60 -21.58 8.90 -8.26
C ALA A 60 -22.94 8.16 -8.15
N LEU A 61 -22.92 6.89 -7.77
CA LEU A 61 -24.14 6.08 -7.60
C LEU A 61 -25.05 6.61 -6.49
N SER A 62 -24.48 7.02 -5.34
CA SER A 62 -25.27 7.59 -4.25
C SER A 62 -25.94 8.89 -4.67
N VAL A 63 -25.25 9.75 -5.42
CA VAL A 63 -25.84 10.98 -5.97
C VAL A 63 -26.93 10.67 -6.99
N GLN A 64 -26.70 9.72 -7.91
CA GLN A 64 -27.69 9.32 -8.92
C GLN A 64 -28.99 8.80 -8.29
N ARG A 65 -28.90 8.12 -7.15
CA ARG A 65 -30.06 7.60 -6.39
C ARG A 65 -30.71 8.64 -5.48
N SER A 66 -30.23 9.88 -5.46
CA SER A 66 -30.86 10.92 -4.65
C SER A 66 -32.32 11.10 -5.06
N GLY A 67 -33.20 11.17 -4.07
CA GLY A 67 -34.65 11.20 -4.27
C GLY A 67 -35.35 9.84 -4.44
N ASP A 68 -34.62 8.76 -4.75
CA ASP A 68 -35.20 7.41 -4.83
C ASP A 68 -35.44 6.84 -3.42
N LYS A 69 -36.71 6.78 -3.02
CA LYS A 69 -37.15 6.34 -1.69
C LYS A 69 -36.87 4.86 -1.38
N THR A 70 -36.56 4.05 -2.39
CA THR A 70 -36.26 2.62 -2.22
C THR A 70 -34.88 2.37 -1.59
N PHE A 71 -33.95 3.32 -1.73
CA PHE A 71 -32.62 3.23 -1.12
C PHE A 71 -32.57 3.90 0.26
N PRO A 72 -31.86 3.38 1.26
CA PRO A 72 -31.62 4.12 2.50
C PRO A 72 -30.70 5.34 2.25
N VAL A 73 -30.78 6.37 3.10
CA VAL A 73 -29.80 7.48 3.09
C VAL A 73 -28.46 6.96 3.58
N CYS A 74 -27.38 7.31 2.90
CA CYS A 74 -26.04 6.90 3.30
C CYS A 74 -25.66 7.45 4.68
N GLY A 75 -24.90 6.66 5.44
CA GLY A 75 -24.34 7.01 6.73
C GLY A 75 -23.00 6.31 6.99
N ALA A 76 -22.51 6.39 8.22
CA ALA A 76 -21.19 5.86 8.59
C ALA A 76 -21.01 4.35 8.29
N GLY A 77 -22.09 3.57 8.42
CA GLY A 77 -22.08 2.12 8.15
C GLY A 77 -22.28 1.75 6.67
N SER A 78 -22.39 2.71 5.76
CA SER A 78 -22.73 2.41 4.35
C SER A 78 -21.57 1.89 3.51
N GLY A 79 -20.33 1.87 4.00
CA GLY A 79 -19.20 1.20 3.37
C GLY A 79 -18.49 1.94 2.21
N GLY A 80 -18.90 3.18 1.86
CA GLY A 80 -18.18 4.01 0.89
C GLY A 80 -17.36 5.15 1.52
N GLY A 81 -17.94 5.83 2.49
CA GLY A 81 -17.31 6.89 3.28
C GLY A 81 -18.06 8.22 3.20
N ILE A 82 -17.41 9.28 3.66
CA ILE A 82 -17.94 10.65 3.62
C ILE A 82 -17.16 11.47 2.60
N ASP A 83 -17.88 12.24 1.78
CA ASP A 83 -17.29 13.28 0.97
C ASP A 83 -17.07 14.52 1.83
N VAL A 84 -15.80 14.85 2.07
CA VAL A 84 -15.40 15.97 2.93
C VAL A 84 -15.82 17.34 2.37
N ARG A 85 -16.08 17.45 1.06
CA ARG A 85 -16.48 18.73 0.43
C ARG A 85 -17.96 19.02 0.63
N SER A 86 -18.81 18.02 0.44
CA SER A 86 -20.27 18.15 0.58
C SER A 86 -20.77 17.79 1.98
N GLY A 87 -19.96 17.12 2.80
CA GLY A 87 -20.37 16.55 4.08
C GLY A 87 -21.36 15.39 3.95
N THR A 88 -21.53 14.84 2.74
CA THR A 88 -22.50 13.76 2.48
C THR A 88 -21.83 12.39 2.49
N TRP A 89 -22.49 11.42 3.12
CA TRP A 89 -22.08 10.02 3.05
C TRP A 89 -22.42 9.42 1.67
N PHE A 90 -21.62 8.46 1.25
CA PHE A 90 -21.84 7.68 0.02
C PHE A 90 -21.52 6.19 0.23
N GLY A 91 -22.06 5.33 -0.64
CA GLY A 91 -21.89 3.88 -0.54
C GLY A 91 -22.61 3.08 -1.62
N PRO A 92 -22.31 1.77 -1.74
CA PRO A 92 -22.78 0.90 -2.81
C PRO A 92 -24.30 0.77 -2.92
N ASN A 93 -25.03 0.78 -1.80
CA ASN A 93 -26.47 0.47 -1.73
C ASN A 93 -27.27 1.52 -0.96
N CYS A 94 -26.89 2.79 -1.09
CA CYS A 94 -27.56 3.91 -0.43
C CYS A 94 -27.60 5.13 -1.35
N ARG A 95 -28.45 6.09 -1.02
CA ARG A 95 -28.56 7.39 -1.69
C ARG A 95 -27.90 8.50 -0.88
N ALA A 96 -27.41 9.52 -1.59
CA ALA A 96 -27.05 10.79 -0.98
C ALA A 96 -28.29 11.42 -0.32
N ARG A 97 -28.04 12.28 0.68
CA ARG A 97 -29.10 13.04 1.36
C ARG A 97 -29.75 14.03 0.40
#